data_AF-A0A397ES30-F1
#
_entry.id   AF-A0A397ES30-F1
#
_cell.length_a   1.000
_cell.length_b   1.000
_cell.length_c   1.000
_cell.angle_alpha   90.00
_cell.angle_beta   90.00
_cell.angle_gamma   90.00
#
_symmetry.space_group_name_H-M   'P 1'
#
loop_
_entity.id
_entity.type
_entity.pdbx_description
1 polymer ?
#
loop_
_entity_poly.entity_id
_entity_poly.type
_entity_poly.pdbx_seq_one_letter_code
_entity_poly.pdbx_strand_id
1 'polypeptide(L)'
;MGLLSTGAATPKELGATAPAEGRLHTPPPAAKPAQAVVPRVVLSETELSSAVHDERRRLHTMKVIIAHLHDPTKFRRASIVQESVIDSSFVEFSTDVLLDPVTLKMMTEFCSSIPHAAERLMFWADVQHLRTLPSAQYTDKMLRKIYEKFLSPHAATPICVPTDMIRGIQDEFDRPGGIQSAGVYLEAQALCLKDLEKDVFPRFEKHKLFDKMKALCEARSETGHATEYD
;
A
#
# COMPACT_ATOMS: atom_id res chain seq x y z
N MET A 1 41.83 -41.83 24.14
CA MET A 1 41.98 -43.29 24.07
C MET A 1 40.61 -43.94 24.21
N GLY A 2 40.09 -44.50 23.12
CA GLY A 2 38.95 -45.42 23.08
C GLY A 2 37.55 -44.76 23.08
N LEU A 3 36.57 -45.18 22.29
CA LEU A 3 36.50 -46.19 21.24
C LEU A 3 35.35 -45.78 20.29
N LEU A 4 35.55 -46.14 19.03
CA LEU A 4 34.63 -45.93 17.91
C LEU A 4 33.51 -46.99 18.00
N SER A 5 32.27 -46.63 17.66
CA SER A 5 31.23 -47.63 17.37
C SER A 5 30.59 -47.32 16.02
N THR A 6 30.95 -48.16 15.07
CA THR A 6 30.39 -48.29 13.73
C THR A 6 29.26 -49.31 13.75
N GLY A 7 28.18 -49.02 13.02
CA GLY A 7 27.09 -49.97 12.77
C GLY A 7 26.41 -49.64 11.45
N ALA A 8 26.75 -50.41 10.41
CA ALA A 8 26.19 -50.37 9.07
C ALA A 8 24.98 -51.33 8.96
N ALA A 9 24.01 -51.00 8.08
CA ALA A 9 23.42 -51.90 7.07
C ALA A 9 22.10 -51.35 6.49
N THR A 10 22.03 -51.33 5.16
CA THR A 10 20.88 -51.06 4.27
C THR A 10 20.13 -52.40 3.95
N PRO A 11 19.31 -52.54 2.87
CA PRO A 11 17.94 -52.05 2.61
C PRO A 11 16.98 -53.20 2.15
N LYS A 12 15.65 -52.95 2.05
CA LYS A 12 14.62 -53.66 1.22
C LYS A 12 13.22 -53.17 1.69
N GLU A 13 12.15 -53.08 0.92
CA GLU A 13 11.69 -53.89 -0.21
C GLU A 13 10.60 -53.13 -1.00
N LEU A 14 10.47 -53.48 -2.28
CA LEU A 14 9.43 -53.05 -3.23
C LEU A 14 8.15 -53.87 -2.95
N GLY A 15 6.99 -53.28 -3.19
CA GLY A 15 5.72 -54.02 -3.27
C GLY A 15 4.87 -53.47 -4.41
N ALA A 16 4.72 -54.28 -5.46
CA ALA A 16 4.02 -53.98 -6.70
C ALA A 16 2.59 -54.57 -6.72
N THR A 17 1.78 -54.04 -7.66
CA THR A 17 0.75 -54.73 -8.49
C THR A 17 -0.73 -54.38 -8.19
N ALA A 18 -1.38 -53.89 -9.27
CA ALA A 18 -2.81 -53.61 -9.49
C ALA A 18 -3.58 -54.92 -9.86
N PRO A 19 -4.72 -54.95 -10.60
CA PRO A 19 -5.83 -54.00 -10.85
C PRO A 19 -7.24 -54.67 -10.65
N ALA A 20 -8.34 -53.93 -10.78
CA ALA A 20 -9.65 -54.50 -11.17
C ALA A 20 -10.62 -53.44 -11.72
N GLU A 21 -11.38 -53.87 -12.73
CA GLU A 21 -12.18 -53.12 -13.69
C GLU A 21 -13.55 -52.60 -13.18
N GLY A 22 -14.09 -51.61 -13.90
CA GLY A 22 -15.43 -51.75 -14.48
C GLY A 22 -16.59 -51.06 -13.77
N ARG A 23 -16.94 -49.85 -14.22
CA ARG A 23 -18.35 -49.52 -14.58
C ARG A 23 -18.48 -48.21 -15.36
N LEU A 24 -18.80 -48.37 -16.64
CA LEU A 24 -19.36 -47.35 -17.50
C LEU A 24 -20.84 -47.14 -17.10
N HIS A 25 -21.24 -45.92 -16.71
CA HIS A 25 -22.64 -45.53 -16.65
C HIS A 25 -22.81 -44.07 -17.10
N THR A 26 -23.85 -43.88 -17.89
CA THR A 26 -24.18 -42.83 -18.84
C THR A 26 -24.60 -41.48 -18.25
N PRO A 27 -24.43 -40.36 -18.97
CA PRO A 27 -24.94 -39.05 -18.56
C PRO A 27 -26.46 -38.92 -18.81
N PRO A 28 -27.22 -38.22 -17.95
CA PRO A 28 -28.62 -37.91 -18.23
C PRO A 28 -28.76 -36.73 -19.24
N PRO A 29 -29.83 -36.73 -20.06
CA PRO A 29 -29.97 -35.82 -21.20
C PRO A 29 -30.51 -34.44 -20.83
N ALA A 30 -30.14 -33.46 -21.65
CA ALA A 30 -30.68 -32.11 -21.64
C ALA A 30 -32.19 -32.10 -21.97
N ALA A 31 -32.98 -31.46 -21.10
CA ALA A 31 -34.39 -31.17 -21.36
C ALA A 31 -34.57 -29.70 -21.79
N LYS A 32 -35.12 -29.51 -22.99
CA LYS A 32 -35.84 -28.32 -23.49
C LYS A 32 -37.04 -28.86 -24.29
N PRO A 33 -38.10 -28.07 -24.59
CA PRO A 33 -38.67 -26.92 -23.90
C PRO A 33 -40.18 -27.17 -23.59
N ALA A 34 -40.71 -26.64 -22.49
CA ALA A 34 -42.16 -26.63 -22.25
C ALA A 34 -42.70 -25.20 -22.40
N GLN A 35 -43.63 -25.05 -23.34
CA GLN A 35 -44.35 -23.81 -23.63
C GLN A 35 -45.10 -23.32 -22.39
N ALA A 36 -44.82 -22.09 -21.96
CA ALA A 36 -45.63 -21.41 -20.98
C ALA A 36 -46.85 -20.79 -21.66
N VAL A 37 -48.02 -21.26 -21.26
CA VAL A 37 -49.32 -20.64 -21.50
C VAL A 37 -49.29 -19.21 -20.95
N VAL A 38 -49.54 -18.23 -21.82
CA VAL A 38 -49.69 -16.82 -21.48
C VAL A 38 -51.05 -16.58 -20.80
N PRO A 39 -51.12 -16.08 -19.55
CA PRO A 39 -52.33 -15.50 -19.03
C PRO A 39 -52.42 -14.04 -19.51
N ARG A 40 -53.46 -13.77 -20.29
CA ARG A 40 -53.87 -12.44 -20.72
C ARG A 40 -54.38 -11.67 -19.50
N VAL A 41 -53.52 -10.85 -18.88
CA VAL A 41 -53.94 -9.90 -17.86
C VAL A 41 -54.31 -8.59 -18.55
N VAL A 42 -55.60 -8.31 -18.56
CA VAL A 42 -56.19 -7.01 -18.91
C VAL A 42 -55.74 -6.02 -17.83
N LEU A 43 -54.92 -5.04 -18.23
CA LEU A 43 -54.46 -3.96 -17.36
C LEU A 43 -55.60 -2.95 -17.19
N SER A 44 -56.03 -2.76 -15.94
CA SER A 44 -56.93 -1.67 -15.56
C SER A 44 -56.22 -0.32 -15.66
N GLU A 45 -56.92 0.69 -16.17
CA GLU A 45 -56.41 2.00 -16.62
C GLU A 45 -55.77 2.92 -15.55
N THR A 46 -55.64 2.45 -14.30
CA THR A 46 -55.12 3.25 -13.19
C THR A 46 -53.59 3.16 -13.02
N GLU A 47 -52.93 2.20 -13.68
CA GLU A 47 -51.47 1.98 -13.64
C GLU A 47 -50.75 2.53 -14.88
N LEU A 48 -51.36 3.45 -15.64
CA LEU A 48 -50.71 4.08 -16.80
C LEU A 48 -50.19 5.50 -16.50
N SER A 49 -50.65 6.14 -15.42
CA SER A 49 -50.26 7.52 -15.10
C SER A 49 -49.02 7.63 -14.18
N SER A 50 -48.67 6.58 -13.43
CA SER A 50 -47.50 6.54 -12.56
C SER A 50 -46.23 6.14 -13.32
N ALA A 51 -46.34 5.20 -14.27
CA ALA A 51 -45.23 4.74 -15.12
C ALA A 51 -44.68 5.84 -16.06
N VAL A 52 -45.54 6.75 -16.55
CA VAL A 52 -45.12 7.86 -17.43
C VAL A 52 -44.36 8.95 -16.66
N HIS A 53 -44.66 9.15 -15.37
CA HIS A 53 -43.93 10.10 -14.53
C HIS A 53 -42.54 9.58 -14.11
N ASP A 54 -42.41 8.27 -13.86
CA ASP A 54 -41.12 7.65 -13.50
C ASP A 54 -40.16 7.60 -14.69
N GLU A 55 -40.65 7.27 -15.88
CA GLU A 55 -39.85 7.23 -17.11
C GLU A 55 -39.36 8.62 -17.52
N ARG A 56 -40.21 9.65 -17.38
CA ARG A 56 -39.83 11.06 -17.63
C ARG A 56 -38.76 11.54 -16.66
N ARG A 57 -38.78 11.08 -15.40
CA ARG A 57 -37.78 11.42 -14.38
C ARG A 57 -36.45 10.72 -14.64
N ARG A 58 -36.47 9.44 -15.04
CA ARG A 58 -35.28 8.68 -15.48
C ARG A 58 -34.61 9.26 -16.73
N LEU A 59 -35.38 9.62 -17.75
CA LEU A 59 -34.86 10.27 -18.97
C LEU A 59 -34.29 11.68 -18.69
N HIS A 60 -34.85 12.42 -17.73
CA HIS A 60 -34.31 13.72 -17.32
C HIS A 60 -32.98 13.55 -16.57
N THR A 61 -32.87 12.58 -15.67
CA THR A 61 -31.61 12.25 -14.98
C THR A 61 -30.53 11.78 -15.95
N MET A 62 -30.85 10.94 -16.95
CA MET A 62 -29.86 10.53 -17.95
C MET A 62 -29.45 11.65 -18.91
N LYS A 63 -30.37 12.58 -19.26
CA LYS A 63 -30.02 13.78 -20.05
C LYS A 63 -29.15 14.77 -19.28
N VAL A 64 -29.38 14.96 -17.98
CA VAL A 64 -28.54 15.79 -17.10
C VAL A 64 -27.13 15.19 -16.98
N ILE A 65 -27.01 13.86 -16.84
CA ILE A 65 -25.71 13.17 -16.79
C ILE A 65 -24.96 13.30 -18.13
N ILE A 66 -25.63 13.11 -19.27
CA ILE A 66 -24.99 13.23 -20.60
C ILE A 66 -24.62 14.69 -20.92
N ALA A 67 -25.43 15.67 -20.53
CA ALA A 67 -25.10 17.09 -20.64
C ALA A 67 -23.91 17.48 -19.74
N HIS A 68 -23.72 16.81 -18.59
CA HIS A 68 -22.56 17.01 -17.73
C HIS A 68 -21.26 16.38 -18.27
N LEU A 69 -21.31 15.53 -19.31
CA LEU A 69 -20.11 14.96 -19.92
C LEU A 69 -19.50 15.85 -21.01
N HIS A 70 -20.26 16.75 -21.63
CA HIS A 70 -19.76 17.63 -22.71
C HIS A 70 -19.95 19.11 -22.38
N ASP A 71 -19.13 19.60 -21.45
CA ASP A 71 -18.84 21.04 -21.36
C ASP A 71 -17.36 21.22 -21.73
N PRO A 72 -17.03 21.75 -22.92
CA PRO A 72 -15.64 21.93 -23.36
C PRO A 72 -14.94 23.11 -22.67
N THR A 73 -15.60 23.83 -21.75
CA THR A 73 -15.02 24.99 -21.07
C THR A 73 -14.58 24.75 -19.63
N LYS A 74 -14.95 23.62 -19.01
CA LYS A 74 -14.42 23.22 -17.69
C LYS A 74 -12.95 22.78 -17.67
N PHE A 75 -12.32 22.67 -18.85
CA PHE A 75 -10.87 22.49 -19.00
C PHE A 75 -10.12 23.78 -19.34
N ARG A 76 -10.78 24.95 -19.42
CA ARG A 76 -10.05 26.22 -19.33
C ARG A 76 -9.66 26.43 -17.88
N ARG A 77 -8.40 26.10 -17.61
CA ARG A 77 -7.67 26.36 -16.37
C ARG A 77 -7.98 27.80 -15.90
N ALA A 78 -8.83 27.92 -14.88
CA ALA A 78 -8.84 29.12 -14.05
C ALA A 78 -7.39 29.29 -13.58
N SER A 79 -6.87 30.51 -13.65
CA SER A 79 -5.61 30.85 -13.03
C SER A 79 -5.76 30.55 -11.54
N ILE A 80 -5.33 29.36 -11.14
CA ILE A 80 -5.19 28.98 -9.74
C ILE A 80 -4.03 29.82 -9.25
N VAL A 81 -4.33 31.01 -8.74
CA VAL A 81 -3.65 31.46 -7.54
C VAL A 81 -4.03 30.39 -6.52
N GLN A 82 -3.10 29.49 -6.21
CA GLN A 82 -3.27 28.62 -5.05
C GLN A 82 -3.25 29.58 -3.86
N GLU A 83 -4.42 30.00 -3.40
CA GLU A 83 -4.59 30.41 -2.01
C GLU A 83 -4.44 29.14 -1.16
N SER A 84 -3.22 28.62 -1.11
CA SER A 84 -2.85 27.64 -0.10
C SER A 84 -2.85 28.41 1.20
N VAL A 85 -3.94 28.28 1.96
CA VAL A 85 -3.88 28.41 3.40
C VAL A 85 -2.98 27.26 3.84
N ILE A 86 -1.66 27.45 3.72
CA ILE A 86 -0.68 26.61 4.37
C ILE A 86 -0.90 26.93 5.83
N ASP A 87 -1.62 26.04 6.51
CA ASP A 87 -1.63 26.02 7.96
C ASP A 87 -0.15 26.07 8.38
N SER A 88 0.29 27.23 8.88
CA SER A 88 1.70 27.54 9.08
C SER A 88 2.34 26.67 10.18
N SER A 89 1.56 25.75 10.75
CA SER A 89 2.00 24.68 11.64
C SER A 89 2.48 23.41 10.93
N PHE A 90 2.20 23.21 9.63
CA PHE A 90 2.45 21.94 8.93
C PHE A 90 3.86 21.81 8.30
N VAL A 91 4.73 22.81 8.43
CA VAL A 91 6.02 22.85 7.72
C VAL A 91 7.17 22.16 8.49
N GLU A 92 6.95 21.65 9.71
CA GLU A 92 8.08 21.25 10.58
C GLU A 92 8.75 19.90 10.24
N PHE A 93 8.11 19.01 9.48
CA PHE A 93 8.69 17.70 9.09
C PHE A 93 8.45 17.36 7.62
N SER A 94 8.88 18.24 6.71
CA SER A 94 8.84 17.92 5.28
C SER A 94 9.63 16.65 4.96
N THR A 95 9.29 15.99 3.85
CA THR A 95 10.02 14.81 3.36
C THR A 95 11.53 15.07 3.28
N ASP A 96 11.94 16.28 2.89
CA ASP A 96 13.37 16.65 2.79
C ASP A 96 14.06 16.72 4.16
N VAL A 97 13.36 17.25 5.19
CA VAL A 97 13.83 17.23 6.58
C VAL A 97 13.92 15.79 7.10
N LEU A 98 13.03 14.90 6.69
CA LEU A 98 13.07 13.51 7.14
C LEU A 98 14.08 12.65 6.37
N LEU A 99 14.53 13.10 5.19
CA LEU A 99 15.51 12.39 4.37
C LEU A 99 16.93 12.94 4.52
N ASP A 100 17.12 14.15 5.06
CA ASP A 100 18.46 14.64 5.35
C ASP A 100 19.10 13.77 6.47
N PRO A 101 20.31 13.24 6.25
CA PRO A 101 20.90 12.26 7.16
C PRO A 101 21.21 12.82 8.55
N VAL A 102 21.41 14.14 8.69
CA VAL A 102 21.74 14.77 9.97
C VAL A 102 20.48 14.93 10.81
N THR A 103 19.44 15.48 10.21
CA THR A 103 18.12 15.68 10.83
C THR A 103 17.41 14.35 11.10
N LEU A 104 17.48 13.38 10.19
CA LEU A 104 17.01 12.00 10.41
C LEU A 104 17.69 11.35 11.62
N LYS A 105 19.01 11.55 11.78
CA LYS A 105 19.75 11.03 12.95
C LYS A 105 19.25 11.66 14.25
N MET A 106 19.02 12.98 14.27
CA MET A 106 18.46 13.67 15.44
C MET A 106 17.06 13.14 15.79
N MET A 107 16.19 12.94 14.80
CA MET A 107 14.85 12.46 15.05
C MET A 107 14.84 10.99 15.48
N THR A 108 15.74 10.17 14.95
CA THR A 108 15.95 8.78 15.38
C THR A 108 16.45 8.71 16.83
N GLU A 109 17.38 9.58 17.22
CA GLU A 109 17.85 9.70 18.61
C GLU A 109 16.68 10.00 19.56
N PHE A 110 15.82 10.93 19.19
CA PHE A 110 14.61 11.22 19.98
C PHE A 110 13.65 10.02 20.04
N CYS A 111 13.39 9.38 18.90
CA CYS A 111 12.51 8.23 18.80
C CYS A 111 12.98 7.04 19.63
N SER A 112 14.27 6.95 19.98
CA SER A 112 14.81 5.86 20.81
C SER A 112 14.18 5.78 22.21
N SER A 113 13.54 6.86 22.66
CA SER A 113 12.81 6.92 23.93
C SER A 113 11.32 6.57 23.82
N ILE A 114 10.80 6.41 22.60
CA ILE A 114 9.38 6.19 22.32
C ILE A 114 9.20 4.78 21.72
N PRO A 115 8.37 3.91 22.34
CA PRO A 115 8.20 2.54 21.84
C PRO A 115 7.84 2.48 20.35
N HIS A 116 8.58 1.67 19.60
CA HIS A 116 8.38 1.41 18.17
C HIS A 116 8.48 2.63 17.24
N ALA A 117 8.84 3.82 17.75
CA ALA A 117 8.89 5.04 16.94
C ALA A 117 10.10 5.04 15.99
N ALA A 118 11.26 4.59 16.49
CA ALA A 118 12.49 4.54 15.71
C ALA A 118 12.34 3.57 14.53
N GLU A 119 11.69 2.43 14.75
CA GLU A 119 11.43 1.41 13.74
C GLU A 119 10.48 1.93 12.66
N ARG A 120 9.40 2.64 13.04
CA ARG A 120 8.48 3.29 12.10
C ARG A 120 9.18 4.34 11.25
N LEU A 121 10.01 5.18 11.87
CA LEU A 121 10.78 6.22 11.17
C LEU A 121 11.80 5.62 10.20
N MET A 122 12.56 4.62 10.65
CA MET A 122 13.55 3.94 9.83
C MET A 122 12.91 3.16 8.67
N PHE A 123 11.76 2.51 8.91
CA PHE A 123 11.01 1.88 7.84
C PHE A 123 10.55 2.90 6.80
N TRP A 124 9.97 4.02 7.24
CA TRP A 124 9.53 5.07 6.33
C TRP A 124 10.68 5.60 5.48
N ALA A 125 11.85 5.88 6.10
CA ALA A 125 13.04 6.38 5.41
C ALA A 125 13.65 5.37 4.44
N ASP A 126 13.76 4.10 4.85
CA ASP A 126 14.27 3.02 3.98
C ASP A 126 13.36 2.85 2.75
N VAL A 127 12.02 2.94 2.90
CA VAL A 127 11.08 2.88 1.78
C VAL A 127 11.19 4.13 0.88
N GLN A 128 11.38 5.33 1.44
CA GLN A 128 11.59 6.53 0.61
C GLN A 128 12.89 6.43 -0.19
N HIS A 129 13.95 5.88 0.40
CA HIS A 129 15.25 5.74 -0.26
C HIS A 129 15.16 4.89 -1.53
N LEU A 130 14.28 3.88 -1.58
CA LEU A 130 14.06 3.05 -2.78
C LEU A 130 13.79 3.88 -4.04
N ARG A 131 13.12 5.04 -3.91
CA ARG A 131 12.76 5.93 -5.03
C ARG A 131 13.95 6.66 -5.63
N THR A 132 15.06 6.71 -4.90
CA THR A 132 16.29 7.44 -5.27
C THR A 132 17.37 6.52 -5.85
N LEU A 133 17.13 5.19 -5.85
CA LEU A 133 18.12 4.21 -6.27
C LEU A 133 18.23 4.16 -7.81
N PRO A 134 19.44 4.28 -8.37
CA PRO A 134 19.64 4.27 -9.83
C PRO A 134 19.66 2.86 -10.43
N SER A 135 19.80 1.81 -9.62
CA SER A 135 19.99 0.43 -10.08
C SER A 135 18.83 -0.48 -9.68
N ALA A 136 18.20 -1.14 -10.66
CA ALA A 136 17.13 -2.10 -10.43
C ALA A 136 17.59 -3.28 -9.54
N GLN A 137 18.75 -3.88 -9.85
CA GLN A 137 19.28 -5.00 -9.05
C GLN A 137 19.56 -4.62 -7.59
N TYR A 138 20.02 -3.38 -7.35
CA TYR A 138 20.22 -2.89 -6.00
C TYR A 138 18.87 -2.62 -5.30
N THR A 139 17.89 -2.10 -6.05
CA THR A 139 16.52 -1.89 -5.57
C THR A 139 15.89 -3.22 -5.15
N ASP A 140 15.99 -4.28 -5.94
CA ASP A 140 15.46 -5.61 -5.60
C ASP A 140 16.05 -6.15 -4.30
N LYS A 141 17.36 -5.96 -4.10
CA LYS A 141 18.04 -6.32 -2.84
C LYS A 141 17.50 -5.50 -1.67
N MET A 142 17.28 -4.20 -1.85
CA MET A 142 16.76 -3.33 -0.80
C MET A 142 15.29 -3.61 -0.48
N LEU A 143 14.45 -3.90 -1.48
CA LEU A 143 13.07 -4.34 -1.30
C LEU A 143 13.03 -5.57 -0.36
N ARG A 144 13.79 -6.61 -0.70
CA ARG A 144 13.88 -7.83 0.13
C ARG A 144 14.34 -7.51 1.56
N LYS A 145 15.39 -6.70 1.69
CA LYS A 145 15.97 -6.33 2.97
C LYS A 145 15.00 -5.56 3.87
N ILE A 146 14.18 -4.67 3.31
CA ILE A 146 13.17 -3.90 4.06
C ILE A 146 12.12 -4.85 4.63
N TYR A 147 11.61 -5.79 3.81
CA TYR A 147 10.67 -6.80 4.31
C TYR A 147 11.29 -7.62 5.44
N GLU A 148 12.48 -8.18 5.23
CA GLU A 148 13.16 -9.03 6.22
C GLU A 148 13.43 -8.29 7.55
N LYS A 149 13.77 -7.00 7.47
CA LYS A 149 14.12 -6.18 8.64
C LYS A 149 12.92 -5.75 9.49
N PHE A 150 11.78 -5.43 8.85
CA PHE A 150 10.67 -4.75 9.52
C PHE A 150 9.35 -5.51 9.54
N LEU A 151 9.13 -6.42 8.59
CA LEU A 151 7.80 -7.01 8.32
C LEU A 151 7.79 -8.53 8.39
N SER A 152 8.95 -9.17 8.23
CA SER A 152 9.09 -10.61 8.41
C SER A 152 8.59 -11.04 9.80
N PRO A 153 7.97 -12.24 9.92
CA PRO A 153 7.63 -12.82 11.22
C PRO A 153 8.82 -12.95 12.20
N HIS A 154 10.05 -12.95 11.67
CA HIS A 154 11.30 -13.04 12.42
C HIS A 154 12.08 -11.72 12.40
N ALA A 155 11.43 -10.61 12.03
CA ALA A 155 12.05 -9.29 11.98
C ALA A 155 12.66 -8.93 13.35
N ALA A 156 13.94 -8.52 13.35
CA ALA A 156 14.61 -8.06 14.56
C ALA A 156 14.02 -6.75 15.09
N THR A 157 13.48 -5.92 14.18
CA THR A 157 12.93 -4.60 14.47
C THR A 157 11.55 -4.47 13.83
N PRO A 158 10.53 -5.19 14.31
CA PRO A 158 9.22 -5.21 13.67
C PRO A 158 8.49 -3.87 13.84
N ILE A 159 7.83 -3.41 12.77
CA ILE A 159 6.93 -2.27 12.85
C ILE A 159 5.50 -2.72 13.20
N CYS A 160 4.74 -1.85 13.86
CA CYS A 160 3.35 -2.12 14.19
C CYS A 160 2.45 -1.63 13.04
N VAL A 161 2.05 -2.54 12.16
CA VAL A 161 1.07 -2.30 11.07
C VAL A 161 0.01 -3.41 11.06
N PRO A 162 -1.18 -3.20 10.47
CA PRO A 162 -2.25 -4.20 10.44
C PRO A 162 -1.78 -5.54 9.87
N THR A 163 -2.19 -6.64 10.51
CA THR A 163 -1.79 -8.00 10.12
C THR A 163 -2.14 -8.34 8.67
N ASP A 164 -3.26 -7.83 8.16
CA ASP A 164 -3.68 -8.05 6.77
C ASP A 164 -2.72 -7.41 5.76
N MET A 165 -2.13 -6.27 6.12
CA MET A 165 -1.13 -5.58 5.31
C MET A 165 0.19 -6.35 5.29
N ILE A 166 0.64 -6.84 6.45
CA ILE A 166 1.84 -7.69 6.54
C ILE A 166 1.66 -8.93 5.67
N ARG A 167 0.50 -9.59 5.76
CA ARG A 167 0.18 -10.78 4.98
C ARG A 167 0.19 -10.49 3.48
N GLY A 168 -0.44 -9.40 3.04
CA GLY A 168 -0.42 -9.02 1.62
C GLY A 168 0.99 -8.76 1.08
N ILE A 169 1.85 -8.13 1.89
CA ILE A 169 3.27 -7.91 1.53
C ILE A 169 4.04 -9.25 1.51
N GLN A 170 3.77 -10.14 2.46
CA GLN A 170 4.37 -11.48 2.51
C GLN A 170 3.99 -12.31 1.28
N ASP A 171 2.72 -12.29 0.87
CA ASP A 171 2.25 -13.01 -0.33
C ASP A 171 2.97 -12.52 -1.60
N GLU A 172 3.30 -11.22 -1.68
CA GLU A 172 4.12 -10.65 -2.75
C GLU A 172 5.59 -11.09 -2.66
N PHE A 173 6.13 -11.18 -1.45
CA PHE A 173 7.49 -11.63 -1.18
C PHE A 173 7.72 -13.09 -1.57
N ASP A 174 6.74 -13.96 -1.28
CA ASP A 174 6.82 -15.41 -1.52
C ASP A 174 6.55 -15.80 -2.98
N ARG A 175 6.01 -14.88 -3.80
CA ARG A 175 5.75 -15.13 -5.23
C ARG A 175 7.06 -15.40 -6.00
N PRO A 176 7.03 -16.22 -7.07
CA PRO A 176 8.15 -16.28 -8.02
C PRO A 176 8.53 -14.89 -8.53
N GLY A 177 9.79 -14.50 -8.32
CA GLY A 177 10.30 -13.15 -8.57
C GLY A 177 10.44 -12.31 -7.30
N GLY A 178 9.57 -12.51 -6.31
CA GLY A 178 9.48 -11.71 -5.08
C GLY A 178 9.01 -10.27 -5.35
N ILE A 179 9.20 -9.39 -4.38
CA ILE A 179 8.78 -7.98 -4.48
C ILE A 179 9.52 -7.29 -5.63
N GLN A 180 8.76 -6.81 -6.63
CA GLN A 180 9.30 -6.14 -7.84
C GLN A 180 9.21 -4.61 -7.79
N SER A 181 8.52 -4.04 -6.80
CA SER A 181 8.25 -2.60 -6.75
C SER A 181 8.10 -2.11 -5.33
N ALA A 182 8.60 -0.88 -5.08
CA ALA A 182 8.38 -0.16 -3.83
C ALA A 182 6.90 0.12 -3.55
N GLY A 183 6.04 0.02 -4.58
CA GLY A 183 4.59 0.18 -4.47
C GLY A 183 3.95 -0.69 -3.39
N VAL A 184 4.50 -1.88 -3.13
CA VAL A 184 3.98 -2.82 -2.12
C VAL A 184 4.01 -2.23 -0.69
N TYR A 185 4.88 -1.25 -0.43
CA TYR A 185 5.07 -0.66 0.90
C TYR A 185 4.29 0.65 1.10
N LEU A 186 3.64 1.19 0.08
CA LEU A 186 3.08 2.56 0.13
C LEU A 186 2.05 2.73 1.24
N GLU A 187 1.16 1.77 1.44
CA GLU A 187 0.14 1.85 2.49
C GLU A 187 0.78 1.76 3.89
N ALA A 188 1.74 0.85 4.08
CA ALA A 188 2.48 0.70 5.34
C ALA A 188 3.29 1.96 5.66
N GLN A 189 3.93 2.54 4.65
CA GLN A 189 4.71 3.76 4.76
C GLN A 189 3.83 4.96 5.13
N ALA A 190 2.69 5.11 4.47
CA ALA A 190 1.73 6.17 4.77
C ALA A 190 1.18 6.05 6.20
N LEU A 191 0.90 4.83 6.66
CA LEU A 191 0.47 4.58 8.03
C LEU A 191 1.55 4.95 9.05
N CYS A 192 2.80 4.53 8.82
CA CYS A 192 3.92 4.88 9.68
C CYS A 192 4.10 6.39 9.79
N LEU A 193 4.05 7.12 8.67
CA LEU A 193 4.16 8.59 8.69
C LEU A 193 3.01 9.21 9.50
N LYS A 194 1.79 8.79 9.25
CA LYS A 194 0.60 9.28 9.96
C LYS A 194 0.67 9.06 11.47
N ASP A 195 1.22 7.93 11.90
CA ASP A 195 1.40 7.64 13.32
C ASP A 195 2.51 8.49 13.94
N LEU A 196 3.59 8.74 13.20
CA LEU A 196 4.67 9.64 13.61
C LEU A 196 4.15 11.09 13.74
N GLU A 197 3.37 11.57 12.77
CA GLU A 197 2.74 12.90 12.77
C GLU A 197 1.83 13.11 13.98
N LYS A 198 1.13 12.06 14.43
CA LYS A 198 0.19 12.14 15.54
C LYS A 198 0.84 12.05 16.92
N ASP A 199 1.87 11.22 17.07
CA ASP A 199 2.44 10.91 18.39
C ASP A 199 3.86 11.46 18.57
N VAL A 200 4.71 11.37 17.54
CA VAL A 200 6.14 11.68 17.67
C VAL A 200 6.42 13.14 17.37
N PHE A 201 5.92 13.68 16.26
CA PHE A 201 6.25 15.03 15.79
C PHE A 201 5.88 16.12 16.81
N PRO A 202 4.66 16.13 17.39
CA PRO A 202 4.28 17.16 18.37
C PRO A 202 5.07 17.09 19.68
N ARG A 203 5.69 15.94 19.98
CA ARG A 203 6.58 15.79 21.13
C ARG A 203 8.01 16.21 20.78
N PHE A 204 8.46 15.91 19.56
CA PHE A 204 9.78 16.31 19.10
C PHE A 204 9.87 17.83 18.98
N GLU A 205 8.84 18.51 18.50
CA GLU A 205 8.76 19.99 18.43
C GLU A 205 9.04 20.67 19.77
N LYS A 206 8.67 20.02 20.89
CA LYS A 206 8.87 20.52 22.25
C LYS A 206 10.22 20.08 22.86
N HIS A 207 10.99 19.28 22.14
CA HIS A 207 12.23 18.70 22.60
C HIS A 207 13.42 19.55 22.16
N LYS A 208 14.44 19.67 23.01
CA LYS A 208 15.68 20.45 22.75
C LYS A 208 16.44 20.09 21.46
N LEU A 209 16.19 18.91 20.89
CA LEU A 209 16.81 18.51 19.61
C LEU A 209 16.18 19.22 18.42
N PHE A 210 14.95 19.70 18.58
CA PHE A 210 14.21 20.39 17.54
C PHE A 210 14.77 21.79 17.27
N ASP A 211 15.09 22.55 18.32
CA ASP A 211 15.78 23.84 18.17
C ASP A 211 17.12 23.68 17.43
N LYS A 212 17.84 22.60 17.71
CA LYS A 212 19.09 22.28 16.99
C LYS A 212 18.83 21.94 15.53
N MET A 213 17.77 21.19 15.24
CA MET A 213 17.37 20.84 13.89
C MET A 213 17.02 22.11 13.09
N LYS A 214 16.22 23.02 13.67
CA LYS A 214 15.86 24.31 13.07
C LYS A 214 17.08 25.16 12.73
N ALA A 215 17.99 25.34 13.69
CA ALA A 215 19.21 26.11 13.46
C ALA A 215 20.08 25.53 12.34
N LEU A 216 20.14 24.19 12.21
CA LEU A 216 20.84 23.53 11.11
C LEU A 216 20.17 23.75 9.75
N CYS A 217 18.84 23.73 9.70
CA CYS A 217 18.09 24.01 8.48
C CYS A 217 18.29 25.47 8.04
N GLU A 218 18.22 26.43 8.97
CA GLU A 218 18.42 27.87 8.71
C GLU A 218 19.83 28.17 8.20
N ALA A 219 20.87 27.65 8.88
CA ALA A 219 22.25 27.86 8.48
C ALA A 219 22.55 27.35 7.05
N ARG A 220 21.89 26.27 6.62
CA ARG A 220 22.05 25.75 5.26
C ARG A 220 21.41 26.63 4.20
N SER A 221 20.25 27.22 4.50
CA SER A 221 19.58 28.17 3.60
C SER A 221 20.42 29.41 3.34
N GLU A 222 21.20 29.87 4.32
CA GLU A 222 22.08 31.04 4.19
C GLU A 222 23.34 30.74 3.36
N THR A 223 23.94 29.55 3.53
CA THR A 223 25.15 29.15 2.79
C THR A 223 24.92 28.89 1.30
N GLY A 224 23.69 28.62 0.88
CA GLY A 224 23.34 28.38 -0.53
C GLY A 224 23.30 29.65 -1.40
N HIS A 225 23.35 30.84 -0.81
CA HIS A 225 23.23 32.11 -1.54
C HIS A 225 24.56 32.83 -1.80
N ALA A 226 25.68 32.32 -1.28
CA ALA A 226 26.96 33.04 -1.28
C ALA A 226 27.92 32.71 -2.44
N THR A 227 27.51 31.93 -3.45
CA THR A 227 28.38 31.54 -4.58
C THR A 227 27.78 31.91 -5.93
N GLU A 228 27.40 33.16 -6.12
CA GLU A 228 27.23 33.73 -7.45
C GLU A 228 27.61 35.20 -7.35
N TYR A 229 28.90 35.51 -7.52
CA TYR A 229 29.51 36.77 -7.95
C TYR A 229 31.01 36.73 -7.60
N ASP A 230 31.82 36.19 -8.52
CA ASP A 230 33.15 36.72 -8.88
C ASP A 230 33.42 36.39 -10.36
#